data_AF-A0A8T2FS18-F1
#
_entry.id   AF-A0A8T2FS18-F1
#
_cell.length_a   1.000
_cell.length_b   1.000
_cell.length_c   1.000
_cell.angle_alpha   90.00
_cell.angle_beta   90.00
_cell.angle_gamma   90.00
#
_symmetry.space_group_name_H-M   'P 1'
#
loop_
_entity.id
_entity.type
_entity.pdbx_description
1 polymer ?
#
loop_
_entity_poly.entity_id
_entity_poly.type
_entity_poly.pdbx_seq_one_letter_code
_entity_poly.pdbx_strand_id
1 'polypeptide(L)'
;MNEIVGYWPKELFTHLNKGASLVRFGGNTFTSPDGISPPMGNGHFPVISYFKSSHYVHVKVKNSNYQLVDIESRKARIYADSYQCYRLSYWGYFKSTGVSFSFGGPGGKCGI
;
A
#
# COMPACT_ATOMS: atom_id res chain seq x y z
N MET A 1 7.95 16.78 -14.25
CA MET A 1 7.68 15.55 -15.00
C MET A 1 6.36 14.99 -14.49
N ASN A 2 5.26 15.14 -15.25
CA ASN A 2 3.98 14.49 -14.95
C ASN A 2 3.79 13.38 -15.96
N GLU A 3 4.47 12.26 -15.73
CA GLU A 3 4.29 11.08 -16.57
C GLU A 3 3.20 10.21 -15.94
N ILE A 4 2.12 10.00 -16.70
CA ILE A 4 1.06 9.08 -16.28
C ILE A 4 1.60 7.67 -16.50
N VAL A 5 2.14 7.08 -15.44
CA VAL A 5 2.48 5.65 -15.43
C VAL A 5 1.24 4.88 -15.00
N GLY A 6 0.77 3.98 -15.85
CA GLY A 6 -0.19 2.94 -15.45
C GLY A 6 -1.67 3.17 -15.77
N TYR A 7 -1.99 3.66 -16.97
CA TYR A 7 -3.32 3.46 -17.54
C TYR A 7 -3.29 2.22 -18.45
N TRP A 8 -4.11 1.22 -18.12
CA TRP A 8 -4.32 0.05 -18.97
C TRP A 8 -5.73 0.07 -19.56
N PRO A 9 -5.87 0.03 -20.90
CA PRO A 9 -7.17 -0.03 -21.57
C PRO A 9 -7.99 -1.24 -21.11
N LYS A 10 -9.32 -1.06 -21.06
CA LYS A 10 -10.27 -2.13 -20.68
C LYS A 10 -10.23 -3.33 -21.64
N GLU A 11 -9.76 -3.09 -22.86
CA GLU A 11 -9.55 -4.10 -23.90
C GLU A 11 -8.43 -5.08 -23.52
N LEU A 12 -7.45 -4.63 -22.71
CA LEU A 12 -6.36 -5.48 -22.23
C LEU A 12 -6.70 -6.19 -20.92
N PHE A 13 -7.50 -5.58 -20.04
CA PHE A 13 -7.88 -6.14 -18.74
C PHE A 13 -9.39 -6.37 -18.65
N THR A 14 -9.85 -7.41 -19.34
CA THR A 14 -11.28 -7.75 -19.45
C THR A 14 -11.96 -8.00 -18.11
N HIS A 15 -11.25 -8.54 -17.11
CA HIS A 15 -11.77 -8.72 -15.75
C HIS A 15 -11.96 -7.42 -14.96
N LEU A 16 -11.28 -6.33 -15.35
CA LEU A 16 -11.39 -5.01 -14.72
C LEU A 16 -12.16 -4.01 -15.60
N ASN A 17 -12.78 -4.47 -16.69
CA ASN A 17 -13.43 -3.60 -17.68
C ASN A 17 -14.62 -2.78 -17.13
N LYS A 18 -15.21 -3.23 -16.01
CA LYS A 18 -16.29 -2.56 -15.27
C LYS A 18 -15.80 -1.92 -13.96
N GLY A 19 -14.48 -1.85 -13.75
CA GLY A 19 -13.86 -1.39 -12.52
C GLY A 19 -13.46 -2.52 -11.57
N ALA A 20 -12.86 -2.14 -10.44
CA ALA A 20 -12.39 -3.07 -9.41
C ALA A 20 -13.34 -3.08 -8.21
N SER A 21 -13.60 -4.26 -7.64
CA SER A 21 -14.31 -4.41 -6.36
C SER A 21 -13.39 -4.30 -5.14
N LEU A 22 -12.08 -4.46 -5.35
CA LEU A 22 -11.05 -4.37 -4.32
C LEU A 22 -9.82 -3.65 -4.87
N VAL A 23 -9.33 -2.67 -4.12
CA VAL A 23 -8.08 -1.96 -4.39
C VAL A 23 -7.14 -2.18 -3.21
N ARG A 24 -5.88 -2.50 -3.48
CA ARG A 24 -4.83 -2.68 -2.47
C ARG A 24 -3.73 -1.66 -2.68
N PHE A 25 -3.26 -1.07 -1.59
CA PHE A 25 -2.10 -0.20 -1.54
C PHE A 25 -1.05 -0.84 -0.63
N GLY A 26 0.21 -0.78 -1.01
CA GLY A 26 1.30 -1.37 -0.23
C GLY A 26 2.40 -1.92 -1.14
N GLY A 27 3.06 -2.97 -0.67
CA GLY A 27 4.12 -3.65 -1.40
C GLY A 27 4.17 -5.13 -1.05
N ASN A 28 4.91 -5.89 -1.85
CA ASN A 28 5.14 -7.31 -1.64
C ASN A 28 6.64 -7.58 -1.55
N THR A 29 7.02 -8.58 -0.77
CA THR A 29 8.38 -9.11 -0.70
C THR A 29 8.33 -10.59 -1.02
N PHE A 30 9.32 -11.08 -1.74
CA PHE A 30 9.48 -12.50 -2.02
C PHE A 30 10.68 -13.04 -1.27
N THR A 31 10.49 -14.16 -0.59
CA THR A 31 11.54 -14.83 0.17
C THR A 31 12.63 -15.32 -0.78
N SER A 32 13.90 -15.13 -0.40
CA SER A 32 15.03 -15.66 -1.15
C SER A 32 15.07 -17.20 -1.10
N PRO A 33 15.83 -17.85 -2.00
CA PRO A 33 16.06 -19.30 -1.93
C PRO A 33 16.57 -19.80 -0.56
N ASP A 34 17.29 -18.95 0.18
CA ASP A 34 17.82 -19.26 1.51
C ASP A 34 16.78 -19.10 2.64
N GLY A 35 15.51 -18.83 2.29
CA GLY A 35 14.42 -18.67 3.25
C GLY A 35 14.42 -17.31 3.97
N ILE A 36 15.12 -16.31 3.44
CA ILE A 36 15.19 -14.97 4.03
C ILE A 36 14.38 -13.99 3.20
N SER A 37 13.35 -13.39 3.81
CA SER A 37 12.60 -12.31 3.18
C SER A 37 13.37 -10.99 3.31
N PRO A 38 13.43 -10.17 2.26
CA PRO A 38 14.18 -8.91 2.29
C PRO A 38 13.51 -7.85 3.19
N PRO A 39 14.23 -6.81 3.60
CA PRO A 39 13.62 -5.65 4.25
C PRO A 39 12.60 -4.97 3.32
N MET A 40 11.52 -4.43 3.91
CA MET A 40 10.50 -3.66 3.19
C MET A 40 10.59 -2.18 3.58
N GLY A 41 10.46 -1.29 2.60
CA GLY A 41 10.57 0.16 2.83
C GLY A 41 11.98 0.54 3.24
N ASN A 42 12.13 1.18 4.40
CA ASN A 42 13.43 1.54 4.97
C ASN A 42 14.03 0.47 5.89
N GLY A 43 13.47 -0.75 5.92
CA GLY A 43 13.98 -1.85 6.75
C GLY A 43 13.63 -1.76 8.24
N HIS A 44 12.81 -0.80 8.65
CA HIS A 44 12.36 -0.66 10.02
C HIS A 44 10.84 -0.75 10.12
N PHE A 45 10.34 -1.17 11.27
CA PHE A 45 8.92 -1.07 11.54
C PHE A 45 8.48 0.40 11.56
N PRO A 46 7.27 0.69 11.07
CA PRO A 46 6.74 2.04 11.11
C PRO A 46 6.65 2.54 12.55
N VAL A 47 7.10 3.78 12.75
CA VAL A 47 6.99 4.51 14.01
C VAL A 47 6.06 5.72 13.82
N ILE A 48 5.70 6.40 14.91
CA ILE A 48 4.88 7.62 14.88
C ILE A 48 5.68 8.82 14.36
N SER A 49 6.19 8.71 13.11
CA SER A 49 6.88 9.77 12.38
C SER A 49 7.00 9.40 10.89
N TYR A 50 6.44 10.24 10.01
CA TYR A 50 6.54 10.09 8.55
C TYR A 50 7.98 10.19 8.06
N PHE A 51 8.81 11.04 8.67
CA PHE A 51 10.20 11.23 8.26
C PHE A 51 11.09 10.03 8.54
N LYS A 52 10.66 9.13 9.43
CA LYS A 52 11.42 7.95 9.84
C LYS A 52 10.84 6.63 9.32
N SER A 53 9.73 6.68 8.60
CA SER A 53 9.05 5.49 8.08
C SER A 53 8.73 5.66 6.61
N SER A 54 8.86 4.60 5.82
CA SER A 54 8.30 4.58 4.48
C SER A 54 6.78 4.75 4.56
N HIS A 55 6.21 5.58 3.69
CA HIS A 55 4.81 5.99 3.80
C HIS A 55 4.19 6.29 2.44
N TYR A 56 2.86 6.21 2.41
CA TYR A 56 2.01 6.74 1.35
C TYR A 56 1.20 7.91 1.90
N VAL A 57 1.08 8.98 1.12
CA VAL A 57 0.25 10.14 1.40
C VAL A 57 -0.69 10.39 0.23
N HIS A 58 -1.79 11.09 0.49
CA HIS A 58 -2.83 11.43 -0.48
C HIS A 58 -3.39 10.19 -1.19
N VAL A 59 -3.57 9.09 -0.43
CA VAL A 59 -4.10 7.84 -0.96
C VAL A 59 -5.56 8.05 -1.36
N LYS A 60 -5.84 7.90 -2.66
CA LYS A 60 -7.14 8.13 -3.27
C LYS A 60 -7.49 7.00 -4.23
N VAL A 61 -8.78 6.84 -4.49
CA VAL A 61 -9.32 5.92 -5.50
C VAL A 61 -10.21 6.66 -6.47
N LYS A 62 -10.38 6.15 -7.70
CA LYS A 62 -11.43 6.63 -8.61
C LYS A 62 -12.73 5.88 -8.32
N ASN A 63 -13.82 6.63 -8.11
CA ASN A 63 -15.16 6.06 -8.00
C ASN A 63 -15.77 5.76 -9.39
N SER A 64 -17.00 5.24 -9.41
CA SER A 64 -17.75 4.94 -10.64
C SER A 64 -18.04 6.16 -11.51
N ASN A 65 -18.03 7.36 -10.92
CA ASN A 65 -18.19 8.63 -11.62
C ASN A 65 -16.84 9.21 -12.10
N TYR A 66 -15.77 8.42 -12.04
CA TYR A 66 -14.40 8.78 -12.40
C TYR A 66 -13.79 9.92 -11.57
N GLN A 67 -14.34 10.20 -10.39
CA GLN A 67 -13.85 11.21 -9.47
C GLN A 67 -12.80 10.60 -8.53
N LEU A 68 -11.72 11.33 -8.28
CA LEU A 68 -10.74 10.97 -7.24
C LEU A 68 -11.33 11.29 -5.86
N VAL A 69 -11.50 10.25 -5.04
CA VAL A 69 -12.07 10.34 -3.71
C VAL A 69 -11.12 9.75 -2.68
N ASP A 70 -11.15 10.28 -1.46
CA ASP A 70 -10.44 9.69 -0.33
C ASP A 70 -11.10 8.36 0.08
N ILE A 71 -10.28 7.44 0.58
CA ILE A 71 -10.76 6.13 1.04
C ILE A 71 -11.48 6.32 2.38
N GLU A 72 -12.70 5.78 2.48
CA GLU A 72 -13.40 5.72 3.76
C GLU A 72 -12.68 4.77 4.72
N SER A 73 -12.22 5.27 5.88
CA SER A 73 -11.50 4.46 6.87
C SER A 73 -12.24 3.18 7.29
N ARG A 74 -13.58 3.19 7.29
CA ARG A 74 -14.40 2.00 7.63
C ARG A 74 -14.37 0.90 6.56
N LYS A 75 -14.02 1.25 5.32
CA LYS A 75 -13.88 0.33 4.18
C LYS A 75 -12.43 -0.13 3.98
N ALA A 76 -11.49 0.44 4.73
CA ALA A 76 -10.08 0.07 4.68
C ALA A 76 -9.77 -1.07 5.66
N ARG A 77 -8.94 -2.02 5.22
CA ARG A 77 -8.42 -3.10 6.05
C ARG A 77 -6.89 -3.07 6.04
N ILE A 78 -6.29 -3.09 7.22
CA ILE A 78 -4.85 -3.28 7.39
C ILE A 78 -4.54 -4.78 7.24
N TYR A 79 -3.52 -5.10 6.45
CA TYR A 79 -3.14 -6.47 6.17
C TYR A 79 -1.62 -6.62 6.06
N ALA A 80 -1.07 -7.66 6.67
CA ALA A 80 0.31 -8.11 6.49
C ALA A 80 0.34 -9.64 6.66
N ASP A 81 1.03 -10.35 5.77
CA ASP A 81 1.15 -11.82 5.85
C ASP A 81 1.96 -12.27 7.07
N SER A 82 2.94 -11.46 7.49
CA SER A 82 3.83 -11.77 8.60
C SER A 82 4.09 -10.54 9.47
N TYR A 83 3.30 -10.36 10.53
CA TYR A 83 3.40 -9.22 11.45
C TYR A 83 4.71 -9.16 12.25
N GLN A 84 5.42 -10.28 12.32
CA GLN A 84 6.77 -10.37 12.91
C GLN A 84 7.85 -9.79 12.00
N CYS A 85 7.59 -9.69 10.69
CA CYS A 85 8.54 -9.16 9.71
C CYS A 85 8.17 -7.81 9.15
N TYR A 86 6.87 -7.57 8.96
CA TYR A 86 6.35 -6.36 8.33
C TYR A 86 5.16 -5.83 9.10
N ARG A 87 5.04 -4.51 9.17
CA ARG A 87 3.91 -3.85 9.81
C ARG A 87 3.43 -2.68 8.97
N LEU A 88 2.17 -2.34 9.20
CA LEU A 88 1.52 -1.18 8.62
C LEU A 88 0.79 -0.40 9.72
N SER A 89 0.95 0.91 9.71
CA SER A 89 0.27 1.84 10.61
C SER A 89 -0.59 2.77 9.77
N TYR A 90 -1.91 2.62 9.88
CA TYR A 90 -2.87 3.50 9.24
C TYR A 90 -3.06 4.78 10.07
N TRP A 91 -2.89 5.93 9.44
CA TRP A 91 -2.99 7.23 10.11
C TRP A 91 -4.35 7.90 9.91
N GLY A 92 -5.13 7.45 8.92
CA GLY A 92 -6.39 8.11 8.57
C GLY A 92 -6.15 9.38 7.76
N TYR A 93 -7.14 10.27 7.79
CA TYR A 93 -7.12 11.52 7.03
C TYR A 93 -6.57 12.67 7.88
N PHE A 94 -5.55 13.35 7.35
CA PHE A 94 -5.11 14.66 7.83
C PHE A 94 -5.08 15.66 6.69
N LYS A 95 -5.38 16.94 6.95
CA LYS A 95 -5.46 17.96 5.90
C LYS A 95 -4.17 18.12 5.08
N SER A 96 -3.01 17.90 5.70
CA SER A 96 -1.69 18.04 5.06
C SER A 96 -1.24 16.80 4.28
N THR A 97 -1.75 15.61 4.60
CA THR A 97 -1.29 14.34 4.01
C THR A 97 -2.40 13.52 3.36
N GLY A 98 -3.64 14.02 3.36
CA GLY A 98 -4.81 13.23 2.97
C GLY A 98 -4.93 11.95 3.79
N VAL A 99 -5.54 10.92 3.20
CA VAL A 99 -5.45 9.55 3.73
C VAL A 99 -4.01 9.06 3.60
N SER A 100 -3.42 8.61 4.71
CA SER A 100 -2.04 8.15 4.75
C SER A 100 -1.84 6.91 5.62
N PHE A 101 -0.77 6.18 5.31
CA PHE A 101 -0.29 5.06 6.11
C PHE A 101 1.22 4.92 5.98
N SER A 102 1.85 4.38 7.02
CA SER A 102 3.26 4.00 7.01
C SER A 102 3.39 2.48 6.98
N PHE A 103 4.46 1.99 6.37
CA PHE A 103 4.73 0.56 6.23
C PHE A 103 6.24 0.29 6.33
N GLY A 104 6.59 -0.94 6.61
CA GLY A 104 7.98 -1.39 6.57
C GLY A 104 8.26 -2.56 7.50
N GLY A 105 9.52 -2.96 7.52
CA GLY A 105 10.02 -3.93 8.47
C GLY A 105 11.33 -4.56 8.02
N PRO A 106 12.07 -5.20 8.94
CA PRO A 106 13.42 -5.69 8.69
C PRO A 106 13.48 -6.92 7.77
N GLY A 107 12.36 -7.62 7.55
CA GLY A 107 12.38 -8.92 6.90
C GLY A 107 13.01 -9.99 7.81
N GLY A 108 13.64 -11.00 7.23
CA GLY A 108 14.22 -12.14 7.93
C GLY A 108 13.42 -13.44 7.70
N LYS A 109 13.35 -14.29 8.72
CA LYS A 109 12.61 -15.56 8.66
C LYS A 109 11.12 -15.33 8.90
N CYS A 110 10.39 -14.99 7.85
CA CYS A 110 9.00 -14.56 7.98
C CYS A 110 7.97 -15.68 8.06
N GLY A 111 8.37 -16.93 7.81
CA GLY A 111 7.52 -18.11 7.93
C GLY A 111 6.41 -18.19 6.87
N ILE A 112 6.72 -17.71 5.66
CA ILE A 112 5.85 -17.81 4.47
C ILE A 112 6.37 -18.94 3.59
#